data_AF-A0A0M0K1B6-F1
#
_entry.id   AF-A0A0M0K1B6-F1
#
_cell.length_a   1.000
_cell.length_b   1.000
_cell.length_c   1.000
_cell.angle_alpha   90.00
_cell.angle_beta   90.00
_cell.angle_gamma   90.00
#
_symmetry.space_group_name_H-M   'P 1'
#
loop_
_entity.id
_entity.type
_entity.pdbx_description
1 polymer ?
#
loop_
_entity_poly.entity_id
_entity_poly.type
_entity_poly.pdbx_seq_one_letter_code
_entity_poly.pdbx_strand_id
1 'polypeptide(L)'
;MGKLRTGGSFLIITGPPTANAVACAITKYDSSLACNCRCWATDAAHEQEMEKIKTYLDGFTALGLSETAFMQAQTLWQESAESVTCGTLRNSSLVTDERKSGLNRFLADQIRAGRWAKQLNLLEVNDVCDPDGSGNDLLAALREKL
;
A
#
# COMPACT_ATOMS: atom_id res chain seq x y z
N MET A 1 -4.41 3.48 21.63
CA MET A 1 -4.54 2.77 20.34
C MET A 1 -4.83 1.29 20.59
N GLY A 2 -5.92 0.76 20.03
CA GLY A 2 -6.34 -0.63 20.26
C GLY A 2 -5.50 -1.62 19.45
N LYS A 3 -4.76 -2.50 20.13
CA LYS A 3 -4.18 -3.70 19.50
C LYS A 3 -5.30 -4.67 19.17
N LEU A 4 -5.42 -5.10 17.90
CA LEU A 4 -6.20 -6.29 17.55
C LEU A 4 -5.44 -7.53 18.06
N ARG A 5 -5.69 -7.89 19.33
CA ARG A 5 -4.91 -8.89 20.06
C ARG A 5 -5.12 -10.34 19.60
N THR A 6 -6.11 -10.64 18.75
CA THR A 6 -6.54 -12.03 18.47
C THR A 6 -6.99 -12.30 17.02
N GLY A 7 -6.57 -11.47 16.06
CA GLY A 7 -7.14 -11.53 14.71
C GLY A 7 -8.54 -10.92 14.68
N GLY A 8 -8.80 -10.14 13.65
CA GLY A 8 -10.05 -9.43 13.45
C GLY A 8 -10.11 -8.93 12.01
N SER A 9 -11.31 -8.92 11.45
CA SER A 9 -11.54 -8.34 10.12
C SER A 9 -11.68 -6.83 10.28
N PHE A 10 -10.91 -6.08 9.49
CA PHE A 10 -11.03 -4.63 9.43
C PHE A 10 -11.87 -4.28 8.20
N LEU A 11 -13.07 -3.73 8.43
CA LEU A 11 -13.92 -3.21 7.36
C LEU A 11 -13.72 -1.69 7.28
N ILE A 12 -13.12 -1.22 6.18
CA ILE A 12 -13.05 0.20 5.88
C ILE A 12 -14.29 0.56 5.07
N ILE A 13 -15.17 1.39 5.64
CA ILE A 13 -16.26 2.00 4.88
C ILE A 13 -15.83 3.42 4.56
N THR A 14 -15.42 3.66 3.31
CA THR A 14 -15.18 5.02 2.81
C THR A 14 -16.52 5.62 2.37
N GLY A 15 -16.84 6.80 2.91
CA GLY A 15 -18.04 7.55 2.54
C GLY A 15 -17.66 8.99 2.20
N PRO A 16 -18.48 9.71 1.41
CA PRO A 16 -18.22 11.12 1.13
C PRO A 16 -18.18 11.91 2.45
N PRO A 17 -17.27 12.89 2.58
CA PRO A 17 -17.22 13.73 3.77
C PRO A 17 -18.52 14.53 3.84
N THR A 18 -19.41 14.18 4.77
CA THR A 18 -20.52 15.06 5.17
C THR A 18 -20.06 15.91 6.35
N ALA A 19 -20.66 17.08 6.55
CA ALA A 19 -20.27 18.01 7.61
C ALA A 19 -20.32 17.43 9.04
N ASN A 20 -20.99 16.28 9.22
CA ASN A 20 -21.14 15.58 10.50
C ASN A 20 -20.53 14.17 10.51
N ALA A 21 -19.77 13.78 9.48
CA ALA A 21 -19.12 12.47 9.44
C ALA A 21 -17.83 12.48 10.29
N VAL A 22 -17.71 11.50 11.20
CA VAL A 22 -16.42 11.18 11.82
C VAL A 22 -15.61 10.43 10.77
N ALA A 23 -14.54 11.04 10.26
CA ALA A 23 -13.61 10.34 9.38
C ALA A 23 -12.86 9.27 10.20
N CYS A 24 -13.31 8.02 10.12
CA CYS A 24 -12.65 6.91 10.81
C CYS A 24 -11.29 6.56 10.18
N ALA A 25 -11.06 6.99 8.94
CA ALA A 25 -9.78 6.88 8.26
C ALA A 25 -9.47 8.17 7.52
N ILE A 26 -8.21 8.62 7.61
CA ILE A 26 -7.63 9.59 6.69
C ILE A 26 -7.04 8.75 5.56
N THR A 27 -7.73 8.78 4.42
CA THR A 27 -7.29 8.13 3.19
C THR A 27 -6.83 9.19 2.21
N LYS A 28 -5.69 8.97 1.58
CA LYS A 28 -5.33 9.69 0.36
C LYS A 28 -5.23 8.63 -0.74
N TYR A 29 -6.06 8.77 -1.77
CA TYR A 29 -5.91 8.00 -2.99
C TYR A 29 -5.37 8.95 -4.04
N ASP A 30 -4.26 8.57 -4.66
CA ASP A 30 -3.67 9.31 -5.77
C ASP A 30 -3.34 8.32 -6.87
N SER A 31 -4.05 8.43 -7.99
CA SER A 31 -3.93 7.47 -9.08
C SER A 31 -2.66 7.60 -9.90
N SER A 32 -1.91 8.70 -9.72
CA SER A 32 -0.61 8.88 -10.38
C SER A 32 0.48 7.98 -9.78
N LEU A 33 0.21 7.36 -8.64
CA LEU A 33 1.14 6.51 -7.90
C LEU A 33 0.82 5.02 -8.04
N ALA A 34 -0.22 4.71 -8.80
CA ALA A 34 -0.52 3.37 -9.23
C ALA A 34 0.71 2.75 -9.86
N CYS A 35 1.11 1.57 -9.39
CA CYS A 35 2.05 0.80 -10.17
C CYS A 35 1.42 0.40 -11.51
N ASN A 36 2.22 0.51 -12.57
CA ASN A 36 1.84 0.11 -13.92
C ASN A 36 2.87 -0.88 -14.49
N CYS A 37 2.92 -1.03 -15.81
CA CYS A 37 3.82 -1.94 -16.52
C CYS A 37 5.31 -1.68 -16.23
N ARG A 38 5.67 -0.45 -15.85
CA ARG A 38 7.05 -0.08 -15.49
C ARG A 38 7.46 -0.63 -14.13
N CYS A 39 6.52 -0.94 -13.25
CA CYS A 39 6.83 -1.61 -11.98
C CYS A 39 7.32 -3.05 -12.17
N TRP A 40 7.19 -3.65 -13.35
CA TRP A 40 7.84 -4.95 -13.64
C TRP A 40 9.21 -4.80 -14.30
N ALA A 41 9.63 -3.58 -14.61
CA ALA A 41 10.92 -3.39 -15.22
C ALA A 41 12.01 -3.87 -14.24
N THR A 42 13.14 -4.32 -14.77
CA THR A 42 14.31 -4.69 -13.97
C THR A 42 15.41 -3.64 -14.12
N ASP A 43 15.02 -2.42 -14.49
CA ASP A 43 15.89 -1.32 -14.84
C ASP A 43 15.53 -0.07 -14.02
N ALA A 44 16.18 1.06 -14.34
CA ALA A 44 15.97 2.33 -13.66
C ALA A 44 14.50 2.82 -13.69
N ALA A 45 13.68 2.36 -14.63
CA ALA A 45 12.26 2.75 -14.67
C ALA A 45 11.50 2.15 -13.48
N HIS A 46 11.85 0.93 -13.06
CA HIS A 46 11.24 0.31 -11.87
C HIS A 46 11.61 1.06 -10.60
N GLU A 47 12.89 1.40 -10.44
CA GLU A 47 13.35 2.19 -9.30
C GLU A 47 12.64 3.55 -9.22
N GLN A 48 12.43 4.21 -10.36
CA GLN A 48 11.69 5.47 -10.43
C GLN A 48 10.23 5.31 -9.97
N GLU A 49 9.53 4.26 -10.39
CA GLU A 49 8.15 4.02 -9.92
C GLU A 49 8.12 3.74 -8.40
N MET A 50 9.05 2.94 -7.90
CA MET A 50 9.18 2.67 -6.47
C MET A 50 9.52 3.93 -5.66
N GLU A 51 10.30 4.86 -6.23
CA GLU A 51 10.61 6.14 -5.60
C GLU A 51 9.41 7.09 -5.55
N LYS A 52 8.51 7.06 -6.54
CA LYS A 52 7.23 7.80 -6.46
C LYS A 52 6.39 7.31 -5.29
N ILE A 53 6.28 5.98 -5.12
CA ILE A 53 5.55 5.37 -4.01
C ILE A 53 6.16 5.80 -2.67
N LYS A 54 7.49 5.79 -2.54
CA LYS A 54 8.17 6.30 -1.33
C LYS A 54 7.86 7.77 -1.07
N THR A 55 8.04 8.62 -2.07
CA THR A 55 7.83 10.07 -1.95
C THR A 55 6.42 10.38 -1.49
N TYR A 56 5.45 9.64 -2.02
CA TYR A 56 4.08 9.74 -1.58
C TYR A 56 3.88 9.33 -0.12
N LEU A 57 4.39 8.17 0.27
CA LEU A 57 4.25 7.68 1.65
C LEU A 57 4.97 8.61 2.64
N ASP A 58 6.11 9.18 2.27
CA ASP A 58 6.77 10.23 3.05
C ASP A 58 5.86 11.44 3.23
N GLY A 59 5.29 11.97 2.14
CA GLY A 59 4.40 13.12 2.19
C GLY A 59 3.12 12.84 2.99
N PHE A 60 2.57 11.64 2.88
CA PHE A 60 1.38 11.23 3.62
C PHE A 60 1.67 11.04 5.12
N THR A 61 2.77 10.38 5.46
CA THR A 61 3.16 10.13 6.86
C THR A 61 3.69 11.38 7.56
N ALA A 62 4.19 12.37 6.81
CA ALA A 62 4.54 13.69 7.32
C ALA A 62 3.33 14.47 7.86
N LEU A 63 2.09 14.08 7.51
CA LEU A 63 0.88 14.64 8.12
C LEU A 63 0.74 14.27 9.61
N GLY A 64 1.49 13.28 10.08
CA GLY A 64 1.43 12.79 11.46
C GLY A 64 0.29 11.81 11.70
N LEU A 65 0.28 11.21 12.89
CA LEU A 65 -0.81 10.33 13.31
C LEU A 65 -2.03 11.16 13.73
N SER A 66 -3.22 10.69 13.35
CA SER A 66 -4.47 11.18 13.94
C SER A 66 -4.79 10.39 15.22
N GLU A 67 -5.27 11.10 16.25
CA GLU A 67 -5.78 10.47 17.48
C GLU A 67 -7.17 9.85 17.28
N THR A 68 -7.90 10.31 16.26
CA THR A 68 -9.32 9.99 16.04
C THR A 68 -9.57 9.18 14.76
N ALA A 69 -8.54 9.02 13.92
CA ALA A 69 -8.65 8.35 12.63
C ALA A 69 -7.47 7.43 12.35
N PHE A 70 -7.70 6.36 11.60
CA PHE A 70 -6.63 5.54 11.05
C PHE A 70 -5.92 6.29 9.92
N MET A 71 -4.59 6.26 9.91
CA MET A 71 -3.82 6.66 8.74
C MET A 71 -3.75 5.48 7.77
N GLN A 72 -4.49 5.58 6.66
CA GLN A 72 -4.54 4.56 5.62
C GLN A 72 -3.75 5.02 4.42
N ALA A 73 -2.68 4.30 4.11
CA ALA A 73 -2.01 4.39 2.83
C ALA A 73 -2.47 3.25 1.91
N GLN A 74 -2.51 3.52 0.62
CA GLN A 74 -2.76 2.53 -0.41
C GLN A 74 -1.54 2.46 -1.32
N THR A 75 -1.00 1.26 -1.46
CA THR A 75 0.15 0.97 -2.32
C THR A 75 -0.26 -0.19 -3.19
N LEU A 76 -0.90 0.17 -4.30
CA LEU A 76 -1.62 -0.77 -5.14
C LEU A 76 -1.07 -0.75 -6.56
N TRP A 77 -1.14 -1.89 -7.21
CA TRP A 77 -1.33 -1.93 -8.66
C TRP A 77 -2.74 -1.37 -8.92
N GLN A 78 -2.86 -0.18 -9.49
CA GLN A 78 -4.19 0.36 -9.81
C GLN A 78 -4.51 0.10 -11.27
N GLU A 79 -5.77 -0.23 -11.54
CA GLU A 79 -6.34 -0.65 -12.81
C GLU A 79 -6.53 0.53 -13.80
N SER A 80 -5.50 1.36 -13.97
CA SER A 80 -5.51 2.33 -15.06
C SER A 80 -5.65 1.60 -16.41
N ALA A 81 -6.14 2.32 -17.43
CA ALA A 81 -6.24 1.74 -18.77
C ALA A 81 -4.88 1.18 -19.25
N GLU A 82 -3.77 1.81 -18.86
CA GLU A 82 -2.42 1.35 -19.17
C GLU A 82 -2.08 0.03 -18.45
N SER A 83 -2.30 -0.07 -17.13
CA SER A 83 -1.99 -1.29 -16.38
C SER A 83 -2.88 -2.46 -16.79
N VAL A 84 -4.17 -2.21 -17.07
CA VAL A 84 -5.11 -3.21 -17.61
C VAL A 84 -4.66 -3.68 -18.99
N THR A 85 -4.26 -2.75 -19.86
CA THR A 85 -3.74 -3.09 -21.20
C THR A 85 -2.49 -3.94 -21.08
N CYS A 86 -1.57 -3.60 -20.18
CA CYS A 86 -0.36 -4.39 -19.98
C CYS A 86 -0.62 -5.76 -19.37
N GLY A 87 -1.49 -5.87 -18.36
CA GLY A 87 -1.92 -7.15 -17.81
C GLY A 87 -2.49 -8.04 -18.91
N THR A 88 -3.37 -7.49 -19.74
CA THR A 88 -3.98 -8.19 -20.88
C THR A 88 -2.94 -8.64 -21.91
N LEU A 89 -2.07 -7.73 -22.38
CA LEU A 89 -1.02 -8.04 -23.36
C LEU A 89 -0.03 -9.09 -22.87
N ARG A 90 0.16 -9.18 -21.55
CA ARG A 90 1.08 -10.13 -20.92
C ARG A 90 0.37 -11.37 -20.39
N ASN A 91 -0.91 -11.55 -20.70
CA ASN A 91 -1.75 -12.64 -20.20
C ASN A 91 -1.61 -12.83 -18.68
N SER A 92 -1.73 -11.72 -17.96
CA SER A 92 -1.46 -11.62 -16.53
C SER A 92 -2.69 -11.07 -15.78
N SER A 93 -2.58 -10.97 -14.46
CA SER A 93 -3.67 -10.51 -13.58
C SER A 93 -3.15 -9.55 -12.53
N LEU A 94 -4.03 -8.71 -11.98
CA LEU A 94 -3.73 -7.75 -10.93
C LEU A 94 -2.81 -8.31 -9.83
N VAL A 95 -3.20 -9.46 -9.28
CA VAL A 95 -2.46 -10.20 -8.23
C VAL A 95 -1.10 -10.69 -8.75
N THR A 96 -1.06 -11.27 -9.94
CA THR A 96 0.20 -11.75 -10.53
C THR A 96 1.19 -10.61 -10.74
N ASP A 97 0.67 -9.43 -11.02
CA ASP A 97 1.43 -8.29 -11.48
C ASP A 97 1.98 -7.45 -10.35
N GLU A 98 1.21 -7.31 -9.27
CA GLU A 98 1.73 -6.82 -8.00
C GLU A 98 2.85 -7.73 -7.47
N ARG A 99 2.64 -9.05 -7.48
CA ARG A 99 3.69 -10.00 -7.09
C ARG A 99 4.96 -9.83 -7.93
N LYS A 100 4.82 -9.79 -9.26
CA LYS A 100 5.97 -9.58 -10.17
C LYS A 100 6.65 -8.24 -9.97
N SER A 101 5.92 -7.23 -9.50
CA SER A 101 6.52 -5.92 -9.17
C SER A 101 7.35 -5.93 -7.89
N GLY A 102 7.24 -6.96 -7.04
CA GLY A 102 7.97 -7.01 -5.76
C GLY A 102 7.55 -5.91 -4.77
N LEU A 103 6.39 -5.27 -4.98
CA LEU A 103 5.93 -4.13 -4.19
C LEU A 103 5.80 -4.46 -2.69
N ASN A 104 5.24 -5.62 -2.34
CA ASN A 104 5.15 -6.06 -0.95
C ASN A 104 6.52 -6.15 -0.27
N ARG A 105 7.50 -6.77 -0.95
CA ARG A 105 8.87 -6.92 -0.43
C ARG A 105 9.54 -5.56 -0.25
N PHE A 106 9.42 -4.71 -1.26
CA PHE A 106 9.89 -3.34 -1.21
C PHE A 106 9.33 -2.58 -0.01
N LEU A 107 8.01 -2.63 0.23
CA LEU A 107 7.36 -1.96 1.35
C LEU A 107 7.82 -2.55 2.70
N ALA A 108 7.90 -3.88 2.80
CA ALA A 108 8.38 -4.55 4.00
C ALA A 108 9.81 -4.09 4.36
N ASP A 109 10.70 -3.99 3.37
CA ASP A 109 12.08 -3.53 3.55
C ASP A 109 12.14 -2.08 4.02
N GLN A 110 11.34 -1.18 3.43
CA GLN A 110 11.29 0.22 3.85
C GLN A 110 10.76 0.37 5.29
N ILE A 111 9.72 -0.39 5.65
CA ILE A 111 9.14 -0.37 7.01
C ILE A 111 10.14 -0.92 8.03
N ARG A 112 10.82 -2.03 7.72
CA ARG A 112 11.86 -2.60 8.59
C ARG A 112 13.04 -1.65 8.77
N ALA A 113 13.42 -0.92 7.72
CA ALA A 113 14.41 0.15 7.77
C ALA A 113 13.98 1.37 8.61
N GLY A 114 12.76 1.36 9.16
CA GLY A 114 12.24 2.39 10.06
C GLY A 114 11.52 3.54 9.36
N ARG A 115 11.40 3.49 8.02
CA ARG A 115 10.61 4.46 7.25
C ARG A 115 9.12 4.18 7.50
N TRP A 116 8.35 5.21 7.84
CA TRP A 116 6.89 5.16 8.06
C TRP A 116 6.37 4.26 9.20
N ALA A 117 7.25 3.48 9.84
CA ALA A 117 6.92 2.47 10.83
C ALA A 117 6.09 2.97 12.03
N LYS A 118 6.14 4.28 12.32
CA LYS A 118 5.39 4.89 13.44
C LYS A 118 4.14 5.62 12.98
N GLN A 119 3.90 5.73 11.68
CA GLN A 119 2.89 6.61 11.09
C GLN A 119 1.85 5.85 10.26
N LEU A 120 2.15 4.62 9.85
CA LEU A 120 1.23 3.77 9.10
C LEU A 120 0.55 2.76 10.03
N ASN A 121 -0.78 2.85 10.09
CA ASN A 121 -1.60 1.98 10.94
C ASN A 121 -2.37 0.98 10.07
N LEU A 122 -2.52 1.31 8.78
CA LEU A 122 -3.28 0.57 7.80
C LEU A 122 -2.64 0.78 6.43
N LEU A 123 -2.33 -0.33 5.77
CA LEU A 123 -1.73 -0.36 4.45
C LEU A 123 -2.57 -1.28 3.57
N GLU A 124 -3.06 -0.74 2.46
CA GLU A 124 -3.84 -1.48 1.47
C GLU A 124 -2.92 -1.90 0.31
N VAL A 125 -2.95 -3.19 -0.01
CA VAL A 125 -2.17 -3.88 -1.07
C VAL A 125 -3.13 -4.81 -1.83
N ASN A 126 -2.86 -5.18 -3.09
CA ASN A 126 -3.79 -6.04 -3.85
C ASN A 126 -3.57 -7.55 -3.56
N ASP A 127 -2.41 -7.95 -3.06
CA ASP A 127 -2.07 -9.35 -2.76
C ASP A 127 -1.41 -9.50 -1.38
N VAL A 128 -2.24 -9.77 -0.38
CA VAL A 128 -1.76 -10.15 0.97
C VAL A 128 -1.42 -11.64 1.10
N CYS A 129 -1.80 -12.45 0.12
CA CYS A 129 -1.67 -13.92 0.15
C CYS A 129 -0.59 -14.41 -0.84
N ASP A 130 0.41 -13.57 -1.10
CA ASP A 130 1.48 -13.89 -2.04
C ASP A 130 2.13 -15.24 -1.68
N PRO A 131 2.10 -16.24 -2.60
CA PRO A 131 2.66 -17.56 -2.32
C PRO A 131 4.18 -17.56 -2.09
N ASP A 132 4.90 -16.49 -2.44
CA ASP A 132 6.32 -16.34 -2.11
C ASP A 132 6.57 -15.92 -0.64
N GLY A 133 5.50 -15.61 0.11
CA GLY A 133 5.54 -15.17 1.50
C GLY A 133 5.65 -13.66 1.70
N SER A 134 5.76 -12.85 0.64
CA SER A 134 5.96 -11.40 0.74
C SER A 134 4.84 -10.66 1.47
N GLY A 135 3.59 -11.12 1.33
CA GLY A 135 2.45 -10.59 2.07
C GLY A 135 2.56 -10.83 3.59
N ASN A 136 3.04 -12.02 3.98
CA ASN A 136 3.31 -12.33 5.39
C ASN A 136 4.50 -11.52 5.93
N ASP A 137 5.53 -11.31 5.10
CA ASP A 137 6.67 -10.44 5.44
C ASP A 137 6.26 -9.00 5.67
N LEU A 138 5.39 -8.46 4.81
CA LEU A 138 4.84 -7.12 4.96
C LEU A 138 4.02 -7.01 6.26
N LEU A 139 3.18 -8.00 6.54
CA LEU A 139 2.41 -8.05 7.79
C LEU A 139 3.33 -8.13 9.02
N ALA A 140 4.42 -8.91 8.95
CA ALA A 140 5.40 -9.00 10.02
C ALA A 140 6.10 -7.65 10.23
N ALA A 141 6.55 -6.99 9.16
CA ALA A 141 7.18 -5.67 9.21
C ALA A 141 6.29 -4.62 9.88
N LEU A 142 4.99 -4.62 9.59
CA LEU A 142 4.01 -3.74 10.23
C LEU A 142 3.81 -4.07 11.73
N ARG A 143 3.85 -5.35 12.11
CA ARG A 143 3.62 -5.80 13.49
C ARG A 143 4.81 -5.63 14.42
N GLU A 144 6.04 -5.78 13.92
CA GLU A 144 7.28 -5.59 14.70
C GLU A 144 7.39 -4.19 15.34
N LYS A 145 6.60 -3.24 14.86
CA LYS A 145 6.69 -1.82 15.23
C LYS A 145 5.51 -1.35 16.10
N LEU A 146 4.55 -2.23 16.43
CA LEU A 146 3.39 -2.00 17.31
C LEU A 146 3.59 -2.51 18.74
#